data_AF-A0AAE9UME7-F1
#
_entry.id   AF-A0AAE9UME7-F1
#
_cell.length_a   1.000
_cell.length_b   1.000
_cell.length_c   1.000
_cell.angle_alpha   90.00
_cell.angle_beta   90.00
_cell.angle_gamma   90.00
#
_symmetry.space_group_name_H-M   'P 1'
#
loop_
_entity.id
_entity.type
_entity.pdbx_description
1 polymer ?
#
loop_
_entity_poly.entity_id
_entity_poly.type
_entity_poly.pdbx_seq_one_letter_code
_entity_poly.pdbx_strand_id
1 'polypeptide(L)'
;MINNLPLELANEPSLDYLNGQPHRTRVPLTNADGAYYPVFFEPDAINKSLPELLTMALDVVYNKNFSQRAEDERFELLDSKIAESDAATNRANEAVKKIETQIEKEKKTSGTAQASILELITLLYFKGVISDEDFTTITSES
;
A
#
# COMPACT_ATOMS: atom_id res chain seq x y z
N MET A 1 30.32 11.00 -23.02
CA MET A 1 28.89 10.69 -22.78
C MET A 1 28.66 9.32 -23.37
N ILE A 2 28.11 8.37 -22.62
CA ILE A 2 27.64 7.12 -23.22
C ILE A 2 26.41 7.51 -24.03
N ASN A 3 26.49 7.41 -25.36
CA ASN A 3 25.40 7.79 -26.25
C ASN A 3 24.18 6.91 -25.94
N ASN A 4 23.12 7.51 -25.39
CA ASN A 4 21.86 6.82 -25.14
C ASN A 4 21.04 6.76 -26.43
N LEU A 5 21.60 6.13 -27.46
CA LEU A 5 20.91 5.96 -28.73
C LEU A 5 19.72 5.00 -28.54
N PRO A 6 18.56 5.30 -29.14
CA PRO A 6 17.41 4.42 -29.07
C PRO A 6 17.77 3.06 -29.65
N LEU A 7 17.37 2.02 -28.94
CA LEU A 7 17.50 0.64 -29.37
C LEU A 7 16.21 0.22 -30.08
N GLU A 8 16.37 -0.44 -31.22
CA GLU A 8 15.29 -0.96 -32.04
C GLU A 8 15.54 -2.44 -32.37
N LEU A 9 14.54 -3.14 -32.91
CA LEU A 9 14.73 -4.51 -33.36
C LEU A 9 15.71 -4.56 -34.53
N ALA A 10 16.79 -5.32 -34.37
CA ALA A 10 17.75 -5.56 -35.44
C ALA A 10 17.18 -6.51 -36.50
N ASN A 11 16.40 -7.50 -36.06
CA ASN A 11 15.71 -8.50 -36.88
C ASN A 11 14.47 -9.00 -36.14
N GLU A 12 13.63 -9.77 -36.82
CA GLU A 12 12.49 -10.43 -36.19
C GLU A 12 12.94 -11.37 -35.05
N PRO A 13 12.23 -11.36 -33.90
CA PRO A 13 12.46 -12.35 -32.84
C PRO A 13 12.36 -13.78 -33.35
N SER A 14 13.23 -14.66 -32.88
CA SER A 14 13.32 -16.03 -33.35
C SER A 14 13.49 -17.03 -32.21
N LEU A 15 12.98 -18.25 -32.38
CA LEU A 15 13.23 -19.34 -31.45
C LEU A 15 14.56 -20.03 -31.79
N ASP A 16 15.48 -20.08 -30.83
CA ASP A 16 16.70 -20.87 -30.92
C ASP A 16 16.40 -22.31 -30.50
N TYR A 17 16.98 -23.27 -31.22
CA TYR A 17 16.85 -24.70 -30.92
C TYR A 17 18.20 -25.29 -30.47
N LEU A 18 18.16 -26.15 -29.46
CA LEU A 18 19.31 -26.93 -29.01
C LEU A 18 18.93 -28.41 -29.05
N ASN A 19 19.70 -29.21 -29.81
CA ASN A 19 19.42 -30.63 -30.03
C ASN A 19 17.99 -30.91 -30.55
N GLY A 20 17.46 -30.01 -31.39
CA GLY A 20 16.11 -30.11 -31.96
C GLY A 20 14.97 -29.72 -31.02
N GLN A 21 15.27 -29.29 -29.80
CA GLN A 21 14.27 -28.80 -28.83
C GLN A 21 14.32 -27.27 -28.74
N PRO A 22 13.16 -26.59 -28.61
CA PRO A 22 13.11 -25.15 -28.31
C PRO A 22 13.94 -24.83 -27.06
N HIS A 23 14.92 -23.94 -27.20
CA HIS A 23 15.88 -23.63 -26.14
C HIS A 23 15.68 -22.24 -25.55
N ARG A 24 15.43 -21.22 -26.38
CA ARG A 24 15.22 -19.83 -25.94
C ARG A 24 14.67 -18.97 -27.06
N THR A 25 13.97 -17.90 -26.71
CA THR A 25 13.57 -16.86 -27.65
C THR A 25 14.67 -15.80 -27.73
N ARG A 26 15.20 -15.53 -28.93
CA ARG A 26 16.19 -14.49 -29.18
C ARG A 26 15.51 -13.24 -29.73
N VAL A 27 15.69 -12.12 -29.04
CA VAL A 27 15.24 -10.78 -29.44
C VAL A 27 16.48 -9.92 -29.67
N PRO A 28 16.89 -9.71 -30.93
CA PRO A 28 18.08 -8.94 -31.24
C PRO A 28 17.74 -7.44 -31.32
N LEU A 29 18.46 -6.62 -30.55
CA LEU A 29 18.35 -5.16 -30.59
C LEU A 29 19.57 -4.53 -31.28
N THR A 30 19.38 -3.39 -31.92
CA THR A 30 20.44 -2.58 -32.54
C THR A 30 20.25 -1.09 -32.25
N ASN A 31 21.31 -0.30 -32.37
CA ASN A 31 21.24 1.16 -32.41
C ASN A 31 21.72 1.70 -33.76
N ALA A 32 21.65 3.02 -33.95
CA ALA A 32 22.12 3.71 -35.16
C ALA A 32 23.62 3.55 -35.44
N ASP A 33 24.42 3.23 -34.42
CA ASP A 33 25.86 2.98 -34.55
C ASP A 33 26.18 1.53 -35.00
N GLY A 34 25.15 0.70 -35.18
CA GLY A 34 25.29 -0.71 -35.58
C GLY A 34 25.70 -1.65 -34.44
N ALA A 35 25.57 -1.23 -33.18
CA ALA A 35 25.81 -2.11 -32.04
C ALA A 35 24.73 -3.20 -31.98
N TYR A 36 25.12 -4.45 -31.71
CA TYR A 36 24.22 -5.60 -31.70
C TYR A 36 24.06 -6.18 -30.29
N TYR A 37 22.83 -6.19 -29.78
CA TYR A 37 22.48 -6.66 -28.43
C TYR A 37 21.50 -7.83 -28.49
N PRO A 38 21.98 -9.09 -28.43
CA PRO A 38 21.09 -10.24 -28.36
C PRO A 38 20.52 -10.40 -26.95
N VAL A 39 19.20 -10.26 -26.80
CA VAL A 39 18.48 -10.55 -25.56
C VAL A 39 17.81 -11.92 -25.67
N PHE A 40 17.89 -12.72 -24.61
CA PHE A 40 17.35 -14.07 -24.58
C PHE A 40 16.28 -14.19 -23.51
N PHE A 41 15.15 -14.80 -23.88
CA PHE A 41 14.05 -15.15 -22.99
C PHE A 41 13.76 -16.65 -23.07
N GLU A 42 12.85 -17.12 -22.22
CA GLU A 42 12.34 -18.48 -22.27
C GLU A 42 11.71 -18.82 -23.65
N PRO A 43 11.68 -20.12 -24.05
CA PRO A 43 11.14 -20.54 -25.34
C PRO A 43 9.70 -20.10 -25.64
N ASP A 44 8.88 -20.01 -24.60
CA ASP A 44 7.45 -19.66 -24.67
C ASP A 44 7.22 -18.16 -24.94
N ALA A 45 8.21 -17.32 -24.67
CA ALA A 45 8.15 -15.88 -24.91
C ALA A 45 7.90 -15.53 -26.38
N ILE A 46 8.28 -16.40 -27.33
CA ILE A 46 8.02 -16.22 -28.77
C ILE A 46 6.53 -16.02 -29.10
N ASN A 47 5.63 -16.46 -28.22
CA ASN A 47 4.19 -16.32 -28.40
C ASN A 47 3.65 -14.92 -27.99
N LYS A 48 4.48 -14.08 -27.38
CA LYS A 48 4.11 -12.71 -26.99
C LYS A 48 4.07 -11.79 -28.22
N SER A 49 3.36 -10.67 -28.07
CA SER A 49 3.31 -9.67 -29.14
C SER A 49 4.67 -9.00 -29.35
N LEU A 50 4.94 -8.57 -30.59
CA LEU A 50 6.19 -7.89 -30.93
C LEU A 50 6.47 -6.64 -30.05
N PRO A 51 5.48 -5.76 -29.77
CA PRO A 51 5.71 -4.61 -28.88
C PRO A 51 6.04 -4.99 -27.44
N GLU A 52 5.45 -6.08 -26.95
CA GLU A 52 5.72 -6.60 -25.62
C GLU A 52 7.14 -7.17 -25.52
N LEU A 53 7.56 -7.96 -26.51
CA LEU A 53 8.93 -8.51 -26.57
C LEU A 53 10.00 -7.41 -26.69
N LEU A 54 9.72 -6.37 -27.47
CA LEU A 54 10.60 -5.21 -27.58
C LEU A 54 10.75 -4.51 -26.22
N THR A 55 9.63 -4.19 -25.56
CA THR A 55 9.65 -3.55 -24.23
C THR A 55 10.46 -4.38 -23.23
N MET A 56 10.18 -5.68 -23.14
CA MET A 56 10.92 -6.59 -22.26
C MET A 56 12.43 -6.61 -22.56
N ALA A 57 12.80 -6.59 -23.84
CA ALA A 57 14.21 -6.60 -24.25
C ALA A 57 14.92 -5.29 -23.90
N LEU A 58 14.24 -4.15 -24.11
CA LEU A 58 14.72 -2.84 -23.71
C LEU A 58 14.94 -2.76 -22.21
N ASP A 59 14.00 -3.26 -21.40
CA ASP A 59 14.12 -3.28 -19.94
C ASP A 59 15.34 -4.08 -19.47
N VAL A 60 15.61 -5.24 -20.08
CA VAL A 60 16.81 -6.05 -19.75
C VAL A 60 18.09 -5.27 -20.03
N VAL A 61 18.17 -4.60 -21.18
CA VAL A 61 19.35 -3.81 -21.55
C VAL A 61 19.48 -2.55 -20.70
N TYR A 62 18.37 -1.87 -20.43
CA TYR A 62 18.32 -0.69 -19.57
C TYR A 62 18.77 -1.00 -18.14
N ASN A 63 18.26 -2.07 -17.53
CA ASN A 63 18.65 -2.49 -16.18
C ASN A 63 20.14 -2.89 -16.10
N LYS A 64 20.68 -3.55 -17.14
CA LYS A 64 22.10 -3.92 -17.19
C LYS A 64 23.03 -2.72 -17.38
N ASN A 65 22.62 -1.74 -18.18
CA ASN A 65 23.46 -0.58 -18.52
C ASN A 65 23.32 0.58 -17.53
N PHE A 66 22.21 0.66 -16.80
CA PHE A 66 21.89 1.78 -15.91
C PHE A 66 21.42 1.30 -14.54
N SER A 67 22.12 0.33 -13.94
CA SER A 67 21.74 -0.25 -12.65
C SER A 67 21.55 0.80 -11.55
N GLN A 68 22.35 1.87 -11.54
CA GLN A 68 22.18 2.99 -10.59
C GLN A 68 20.87 3.77 -10.83
N ARG A 69 20.50 4.10 -12.07
CA ARG A 69 19.22 4.83 -12.34
C ARG A 69 17.99 3.95 -12.11
N ALA A 70 18.07 2.67 -12.47
CA ALA A 70 16.99 1.73 -12.20
C ALA A 70 16.80 1.48 -10.69
N GLU A 71 17.90 1.51 -9.94
CA GLU A 71 17.86 1.53 -8.48
C GLU A 71 17.25 2.84 -7.96
N ASP A 72 17.73 4.00 -8.41
CA ASP A 72 17.23 5.32 -7.99
C ASP A 72 15.71 5.46 -8.21
N GLU A 73 15.19 5.10 -9.40
CA GLU A 73 13.75 5.16 -9.71
C GLU A 73 12.93 4.20 -8.81
N ARG A 74 13.47 3.03 -8.47
CA ARG A 74 12.82 2.09 -7.54
C ARG A 74 12.85 2.59 -6.10
N PHE A 75 13.95 3.22 -5.69
CA PHE A 75 14.08 3.83 -4.38
C PHE A 75 13.15 5.04 -4.22
N GLU A 76 13.01 5.90 -5.24
CA GLU A 76 12.04 7.00 -5.24
C GLU A 76 10.60 6.49 -5.08
N LEU A 77 10.24 5.41 -5.79
CA LEU A 77 8.93 4.78 -5.64
C LEU A 77 8.72 4.20 -4.23
N LEU A 78 9.75 3.58 -3.65
CA LEU A 78 9.72 3.06 -2.29
C LEU A 78 9.55 4.19 -1.26
N ASP A 79 10.32 5.26 -1.38
CA ASP A 79 10.24 6.44 -0.51
C ASP A 79 8.85 7.07 -0.58
N SER A 80 8.25 7.19 -1.77
CA SER A 80 6.88 7.69 -1.93
C SER A 80 5.86 6.79 -1.21
N LYS A 81 5.99 5.46 -1.34
CA LYS A 81 5.10 4.51 -0.66
C LYS A 81 5.25 4.54 0.86
N ILE A 82 6.48 4.70 1.35
CA ILE A 82 6.77 4.83 2.78
C ILE A 82 6.14 6.12 3.31
N ALA A 83 6.30 7.25 2.62
CA ALA A 83 5.70 8.53 3.00
C ALA A 83 4.15 8.46 3.04
N GLU A 84 3.52 7.78 2.08
CA GLU A 84 2.07 7.54 2.08
C GLU A 84 1.63 6.68 3.28
N SER A 85 2.38 5.62 3.59
CA SER A 85 2.12 4.74 4.74
C SER A 85 2.26 5.48 6.07
N ASP A 86 3.30 6.30 6.23
CA ASP A 86 3.52 7.12 7.41
C ASP A 86 2.39 8.14 7.59
N ALA A 87 1.96 8.79 6.50
CA ALA A 87 0.83 9.71 6.53
C ALA A 87 -0.48 9.02 6.93
N ALA A 88 -0.74 7.81 6.42
CA ALA A 88 -1.90 7.01 6.82
C ALA A 88 -1.85 6.62 8.30
N THR A 89 -0.69 6.18 8.78
CA THR A 89 -0.45 5.79 10.17
C THR A 89 -0.64 6.97 11.12
N ASN A 90 -0.11 8.14 10.77
CA ASN A 90 -0.31 9.37 11.54
C ASN A 90 -1.79 9.76 11.64
N ARG A 91 -2.54 9.70 10.54
CA ARG A 91 -4.00 9.96 10.56
C ARG A 91 -4.76 8.96 11.44
N ALA A 92 -4.40 7.67 11.38
CA ALA A 92 -5.01 6.65 12.20
C ALA A 92 -4.76 6.91 13.70
N ASN A 93 -3.52 7.24 14.07
CA ASN A 93 -3.15 7.59 15.44
C ASN A 93 -3.90 8.82 15.96
N GLU A 94 -4.06 9.86 15.13
CA GLU A 94 -4.87 11.03 15.49
C GLU A 94 -6.35 10.70 15.69
N ALA A 95 -6.91 9.83 14.84
CA ALA A 95 -8.29 9.38 14.98
C ALA A 95 -8.52 8.57 16.26
N VAL A 96 -7.61 7.64 16.57
CA VAL A 96 -7.64 6.88 17.84
C VAL A 96 -7.58 7.82 19.03
N LYS A 97 -6.65 8.79 19.04
CA LYS A 97 -6.54 9.78 20.11
C LYS A 97 -7.83 10.59 20.28
N LYS A 98 -8.48 10.99 19.18
CA LYS A 98 -9.78 11.69 19.23
C LYS A 98 -10.86 10.80 19.84
N ILE A 99 -10.92 9.53 19.45
CA ILE A 99 -11.87 8.56 20.01
C ILE A 99 -11.63 8.37 21.51
N GLU A 100 -10.39 8.17 21.94
CA GLU A 100 -10.03 8.04 23.36
C GLU A 100 -10.47 9.28 24.16
N THR A 101 -10.21 10.48 23.65
CA THR A 101 -10.66 11.71 24.32
C THR A 101 -12.18 11.85 24.40
N GLN A 102 -12.91 11.38 23.40
CA GLN A 102 -14.38 11.38 23.41
C GLN A 102 -14.92 10.35 24.40
N ILE A 103 -14.38 9.13 24.41
CA ILE A 103 -14.75 8.08 25.37
C ILE A 103 -14.53 8.56 26.80
N GLU A 104 -13.39 9.19 27.09
CA GLU A 104 -13.11 9.71 28.43
C GLU A 104 -14.09 10.83 28.83
N LYS A 105 -14.42 11.72 27.88
CA LYS A 105 -15.42 12.77 28.10
C LYS A 105 -16.82 12.18 28.34
N GLU A 106 -17.23 11.18 27.58
CA GLU A 106 -18.52 10.49 27.73
C GLU A 106 -18.60 9.76 29.07
N LYS A 107 -17.55 9.01 29.45
CA LYS A 107 -17.46 8.32 30.74
C LYS A 107 -17.59 9.30 31.91
N LYS A 108 -16.89 10.44 31.85
CA LYS A 108 -16.99 11.49 32.87
C LYS A 108 -18.38 12.12 32.93
N THR A 109 -19.00 12.37 31.77
CA THR A 109 -20.33 12.96 31.68
C THR A 109 -21.40 12.00 32.22
N SER A 110 -21.31 10.72 31.86
CA SER A 110 -22.17 9.65 32.37
C SER A 110 -22.08 9.52 33.89
N GLY A 111 -20.87 9.47 34.46
CA GLY A 111 -20.69 9.42 35.92
C GLY A 111 -21.23 10.67 36.63
N THR A 112 -21.08 11.86 36.02
CA THR A 112 -21.65 13.10 36.57
C THR A 112 -23.19 13.10 36.53
N ALA A 113 -23.78 12.60 35.44
CA ALA A 113 -25.22 12.45 35.31
C ALA A 113 -25.78 11.44 36.33
N GLN A 114 -25.12 10.29 36.49
CA GLN A 114 -25.46 9.29 37.52
C GLN A 114 -25.44 9.90 38.92
N ALA A 115 -24.39 10.66 39.27
CA ALA A 115 -24.29 11.33 40.57
C ALA A 115 -25.43 12.35 40.79
N SER A 116 -25.76 13.15 39.77
CA SER A 116 -26.84 14.15 39.85
C SER A 116 -28.22 13.49 39.99
N ILE A 117 -28.45 12.38 39.27
CA ILE A 117 -29.68 11.59 39.39
C ILE A 117 -29.80 10.99 40.79
N LEU A 118 -28.71 10.42 41.34
CA LEU A 118 -28.69 9.89 42.70
C LEU A 118 -28.98 10.98 43.75
N GLU A 119 -28.44 12.20 43.55
CA GLU A 119 -28.70 13.35 44.41
C GLU A 119 -30.19 13.76 44.39
N LEU A 120 -30.81 13.78 43.21
CA LEU A 120 -32.24 14.04 43.05
C LEU A 120 -33.11 12.95 43.68
N ILE A 121 -32.78 11.67 43.46
CA ILE A 121 -33.51 10.53 44.06
C ILE A 121 -33.44 10.60 45.59
N THR A 122 -32.26 10.88 46.13
CA THR A 122 -32.02 11.05 47.57
C THR A 122 -32.85 12.22 48.13
N LEU A 123 -32.91 13.36 47.42
CA LEU A 123 -33.71 14.50 47.83
C LEU A 123 -35.22 14.18 47.84
N LEU A 124 -35.73 13.49 46.81
CA LEU A 124 -37.13 13.08 46.72
C LEU A 124 -37.53 12.12 47.84
N TYR A 125 -36.63 11.19 48.17
CA TYR A 125 -36.80 10.27 49.30
C TYR A 125 -36.87 11.03 50.63
N PHE A 126 -35.93 11.95 50.90
CA PHE A 126 -35.95 12.77 52.12
C PHE A 126 -37.17 13.68 52.24
N LYS A 127 -37.75 14.11 51.12
CA LYS A 127 -38.99 14.90 51.09
C LYS A 127 -40.25 14.04 51.25
N GLY A 128 -40.11 12.72 51.35
CA GLY A 128 -41.22 11.77 51.48
C GLY A 128 -42.06 11.65 50.21
N VAL A 129 -41.52 12.03 49.05
CA VAL A 129 -42.22 11.95 47.76
C VAL A 129 -42.20 10.52 47.22
N ILE A 130 -41.14 9.77 47.50
CA ILE A 130 -40.97 8.35 47.14
C ILE A 130 -40.75 7.50 48.40
N SER A 131 -41.14 6.22 48.36
CA SER A 131 -41.04 5.30 49.49
C SER A 131 -39.68 4.59 49.60
N ASP A 132 -39.45 3.85 50.69
CA ASP A 132 -38.27 2.99 50.88
C ASP A 132 -38.13 1.94 49.77
N GLU A 133 -39.25 1.36 49.34
CA GLU A 133 -39.30 0.34 48.28
C GLU A 133 -38.96 0.95 46.91
N ASP A 134 -39.48 2.15 46.62
CA ASP A 134 -39.17 2.88 45.39
C ASP A 134 -37.68 3.28 45.34
N PHE A 135 -37.15 3.81 46.44
CA PHE A 135 -35.75 4.24 46.54
C PHE A 135 -34.78 3.08 46.35
N THR A 136 -35.03 1.94 47.00
CA THR A 136 -34.18 0.74 46.88
C THR A 136 -34.22 0.14 45.48
N THR A 137 -35.39 0.08 44.84
CA THR A 137 -35.54 -0.40 43.46
C THR A 137 -34.74 0.47 42.48
N ILE A 138 -34.95 1.79 42.50
CA ILE A 138 -34.31 2.72 41.56
C ILE A 138 -32.78 2.76 41.73
N THR A 139 -32.30 2.71 42.97
CA THR A 139 -30.85 2.78 43.25
C THR A 139 -30.11 1.45 43.01
N SER A 140 -30.83 0.33 42.96
CA SER A 140 -30.25 -1.00 42.65
C SER A 140 -29.98 -1.24 41.16
N GLU A 141 -30.63 -0.48 40.28
CA GLU A 141 -30.51 -0.58 38.82
C GLU A 141 -29.60 0.50 38.19
N SER A 142 -29.12 1.44 39.00
CA SER A 142 -28.31 2.62 38.59
C SER A 142 -26.81 2.40 38.75
#